data_AF-A0A945ADT6-F1
#
_entry.id   AF-A0A945ADT6-F1
#
_cell.length_a   1.000
_cell.length_b   1.000
_cell.length_c   1.000
_cell.angle_alpha   90.00
_cell.angle_beta   90.00
_cell.angle_gamma   90.00
#
_symmetry.space_group_name_H-M   'P 1'
#
loop_
_entity.id
_entity.type
_entity.pdbx_description
1 polymer ?
#
loop_
_entity_poly.entity_id
_entity_poly.type
_entity_poly.pdbx_seq_one_letter_code
_entity_poly.pdbx_strand_id
1 'polypeptide(L)' 'MNLSDFHFHLPDDLIAQHPAPKRDGSRLMVLNRADQTVEHQSFRDVCGYLNAGDCLVL' A
#
# COMPACT_ATOMS: atom_id res chain seq x y z
N MET A 1 -9.44 13.60 19.84
CA MET A 1 -8.95 13.29 18.49
C MET A 1 -9.78 14.09 17.53
N ASN A 2 -9.16 14.97 16.77
CA ASN A 2 -9.85 15.88 15.86
C ASN A 2 -9.81 15.31 14.45
N LEU A 3 -10.82 15.59 13.64
CA LEU A 3 -10.86 15.15 12.23
C LEU A 3 -9.64 15.66 11.45
N SER A 4 -9.15 16.85 11.81
CA SER A 4 -7.97 17.47 11.21
C SER A 4 -6.68 16.65 11.35
N ASP A 5 -6.59 15.78 12.36
CA ASP A 5 -5.39 14.97 12.62
C ASP A 5 -5.14 13.94 11.50
N PHE A 6 -6.13 13.72 10.62
CA PHE A 6 -6.07 12.80 9.49
C PHE A 6 -6.13 13.51 8.12
N HIS A 7 -6.16 14.84 8.10
CA HIS A 7 -6.21 15.60 6.86
C HIS A 7 -4.82 15.68 6.21
N PHE A 8 -4.74 15.37 4.91
CA PHE A 8 -3.54 15.56 4.10
C PHE A 8 -3.92 16.14 2.73
N HIS A 9 -2.99 16.85 2.09
CA HIS A 9 -3.20 17.34 0.73
C HIS A 9 -3.08 16.17 -0.26
N LEU A 10 -4.16 15.92 -1.01
CA LEU A 10 -4.22 14.92 -2.08
C LEU A 10 -4.56 15.64 -3.40
N PRO A 11 -3.59 15.76 -4.33
CA PRO A 11 -3.86 16.23 -5.68
C PRO A 11 -4.89 15.33 -6.40
N ASP A 12 -5.85 15.95 -7.08
CA ASP A 12 -6.96 15.23 -7.75
C ASP A 12 -6.48 14.28 -8.85
N ASP A 13 -5.37 14.61 -9.52
CA ASP A 13 -4.74 13.81 -10.58
C ASP A 13 -4.09 12.52 -10.06
N LEU A 14 -3.82 12.42 -8.76
CA LEU A 14 -3.32 11.21 -8.11
C LEU A 14 -4.46 10.26 -7.66
N ILE A 15 -5.72 10.66 -7.84
CA ILE A 15 -6.88 9.79 -7.61
C ILE A 15 -7.13 8.95 -8.86
N ALA A 16 -6.82 7.66 -8.77
CA ALA A 16 -7.01 6.73 -9.88
C ALA A 16 -8.49 6.66 -10.31
N GLN A 17 -8.77 6.98 -11.57
CA GLN A 17 -10.12 6.94 -12.15
C GLN A 17 -10.50 5.53 -12.63
N HIS A 18 -9.50 4.69 -12.92
CA HIS A 18 -9.67 3.31 -13.35
C HIS A 18 -8.57 2.44 -12.72
N PRO A 19 -8.82 1.14 -12.50
CA PRO A 19 -7.79 0.23 -12.02
C PRO A 19 -6.66 0.04 -13.04
N ALA A 20 -5.53 -0.48 -12.58
CA ALA A 20 -4.46 -0.89 -13.48
C ALA A 20 -4.94 -2.01 -14.44
N PRO A 21 -4.44 -2.07 -15.70
CA PRO A 21 -4.87 -3.06 -16.69
C PRO A 21 -4.69 -4.52 -16.24
N LYS A 22 -3.67 -4.78 -15.43
CA LYS A 22 -3.51 -6.02 -14.66
C LYS A 22 -3.59 -5.67 -13.18
N ARG A 23 -4.41 -6.41 -12.42
CA ARG A 23 -4.68 -6.14 -11.00
C ARG A 23 -3.40 -6.07 -10.16
N ASP A 24 -2.44 -6.92 -10.46
CA ASP A 24 -1.16 -7.03 -9.76
C ASP A 24 -0.13 -5.97 -10.20
N GLY A 25 -0.45 -5.17 -11.23
CA GLY A 25 0.42 -4.13 -11.75
C GLY A 25 0.38 -2.82 -10.96
N SER A 26 -0.33 -2.77 -9.84
CA SER A 26 -0.32 -1.62 -8.94
C SER A 26 1.00 -1.53 -8.15
N ARG A 27 1.31 -0.32 -7.69
CA ARG A 27 2.39 -0.08 -6.74
C ARG A 27 1.98 -0.60 -5.36
N LEU A 28 2.96 -1.06 -4.59
CA LEU A 28 2.84 -1.46 -3.19
C LEU A 28 3.77 -0.58 -2.36
N MET A 29 3.23 0.17 -1.40
CA MET A 29 4.02 0.87 -0.39
C MET A 29 4.12 -0.02 0.84
N VAL A 30 5.34 -0.36 1.24
CA VAL A 30 5.60 -1.19 2.42
C VAL A 30 6.09 -0.30 3.54
N LEU A 31 5.38 -0.32 4.67
CA LEU A 31 5.78 0.40 5.88
C LEU A 31 6.26 -0.61 6.92
N ASN A 32 7.53 -0.51 7.30
CA ASN A 32 8.07 -1.25 8.44
C ASN A 32 7.87 -0.42 9.71
N ARG A 33 6.98 -0.89 10.59
CA ARG A 33 6.64 -0.17 11.84
C ARG A 33 7.76 -0.18 12.87
N ALA A 34 8.56 -1.25 12.91
CA ALA A 34 9.64 -1.38 13.89
C ALA A 34 10.81 -0.46 13.54
N ASP A 35 11.18 -0.45 12.25
CA ASP A 35 12.33 0.31 11.76
C ASP A 35 11.96 1.72 11.26
N GLN A 36 10.67 2.04 11.22
CA GLN A 36 10.12 3.30 10.68
C GLN A 36 10.57 3.61 9.25
N THR A 37 10.76 2.57 8.43
CA THR A 37 11.16 2.70 7.03
C THR A 37 9.98 2.60 6.08
N VAL A 38 10.14 3.22 4.90
CA VAL A 38 9.20 3.16 3.79
C VAL A 38 9.92 2.61 2.57
N GLU A 39 9.34 1.58 1.96
CA GLU A 39 9.81 0.96 0.73
C GLU A 39 8.72 1.02 -0.35
N HIS A 40 9.15 0.97 -1.61
CA HIS A 40 8.26 0.97 -2.77
C HIS A 40 8.53 -0.27 -3.62
N GLN A 41 7.47 -1.05 -3.88
CA GLN A 41 7.50 -2.31 -4.62
C GLN A 41 6.34 -2.41 -5.61
N SER A 42 6.26 -3.52 -6.36
CA SER A 42 5.08 -3.90 -7.13
C SER A 42 4.20 -4.84 -6.31
N PHE A 43 2.87 -4.76 -6.48
CA PHE A 43 1.95 -5.68 -5.78
C PHE A 43 2.18 -7.17 -6.14
N ARG A 44 2.77 -7.48 -7.29
CA ARG A 44 3.22 -8.84 -7.66
C ARG A 44 4.16 -9.45 -6.63
N ASP A 45 4.95 -8.63 -5.96
CA ASP A 45 6.01 -9.07 -5.05
C ASP A 45 5.50 -9.25 -3.61
N VAL A 46 4.19 -9.08 -3.36
CA VAL A 46 3.60 -9.16 -2.01
C VAL A 46 3.88 -10.48 -1.30
N CYS A 47 3.98 -11.58 -2.05
CA CYS A 47 4.29 -12.90 -1.50
C CYS A 47 5.68 -12.95 -0.84
N GLY A 48 6.62 -12.07 -1.22
CA GLY A 48 7.93 -11.97 -0.59
C GLY A 48 7.92 -11.42 0.84
N TYR A 49 6.80 -10.84 1.27
CA TYR A 49 6.60 -10.30 2.63
C TYR A 49 5.80 -11.23 3.55
N LEU A 50 5.36 -12.39 3.06
CA LEU A 50 4.62 -13.38 3.82
C LEU A 50 5.52 -14.58 4.17
N ASN A 51 5.40 -15.07 5.39
CA ASN A 51 6.10 -16.26 5.85
C ASN A 51 5.16 -17.47 5.88
N ALA A 52 5.75 -18.66 5.86
CA ALA A 52 4.99 -19.89 6.06
C ALA A 52 4.28 -19.86 7.43
N GLY A 53 2.96 -20.07 7.42
CA GLY A 53 2.12 -19.99 8.62
C GLY A 53 1.32 -18.69 8.74
N ASP A 54 1.61 -17.67 7.93
CA ASP A 54 0.79 -16.45 7.88
C ASP A 54 -0.59 -16.75 7.26
N CYS A 55 -1.63 -16.08 7.77
CA CYS A 55 -3.00 -16.20 7.28
C CYS A 55 -3.46 -14.88 6.66
N LEU A 56 -3.77 -14.91 5.36
CA LEU A 56 -4.38 -13.79 4.66
C LEU A 56 -5.91 -13.90 4.75
N VAL A 57 -6.53 -12.96 5.46
CA VAL A 57 -8.00 -12.86 5.58
C VAL A 57 -8.52 -11.95 4.46
N LEU A 58 -9.50 -12.43 3.67
CA LEU A 58 -10.06 -11.77 2.49
C LEU A 58 -11.49 -11.25 2.72
#